data_AF-A0A7H4MQP8-F1
#
_entry.id   AF-A0A7H4MQP8-F1
#
_cell.length_a   1.000
_cell.length_b   1.000
_cell.length_c   1.000
_cell.angle_alpha   90.00
_cell.angle_beta   90.00
_cell.angle_gamma   90.00
#
_symmetry.space_group_name_H-M   'P 1'
#
loop_
_entity.id
_entity.type
_entity.pdbx_description
1 polymer ?
#
loop_
_entity_poly.entity_id
_entity_poly.type
_entity_poly.pdbx_seq_one_letter_code
_entity_poly.pdbx_strand_id
1 'polypeptide(L)'
;MIACRYQGTLYLWRNRCPHLDTPMNWRQDAFLNARGDRLVCFAHGAIFMPDSGLCVQGACAGQRLSPLAGDVDADGWLCLQEEADHETGNTR
;
A
#
# COMPACT_ATOMS: atom_id res chain seq x y z
N MET A 1 1.52 7.63 0.63
CA MET A 1 1.06 6.43 1.33
C MET A 1 -0.36 6.09 0.89
N ILE A 2 -0.86 4.90 1.25
CA ILE A 2 -2.25 4.48 1.09
C ILE A 2 -2.73 4.09 2.49
N ALA A 3 -3.81 4.74 2.97
CA ALA A 3 -4.56 4.28 4.12
C ALA A 3 -5.93 3.82 3.62
N CYS A 4 -6.29 2.56 3.87
CA CYS A 4 -7.59 2.04 3.44
C CYS A 4 -8.24 1.23 4.56
N ARG A 5 -9.55 1.43 4.73
CA ARG A 5 -10.35 0.61 5.64
C ARG A 5 -11.01 -0.51 4.86
N TYR A 6 -10.75 -1.75 5.24
CA TYR A 6 -11.32 -2.94 4.60
C TYR A 6 -11.82 -3.90 5.68
N GLN A 7 -13.09 -4.30 5.58
CA GLN A 7 -13.75 -5.17 6.58
C GLN A 7 -13.59 -4.68 8.04
N GLY A 8 -13.62 -3.35 8.24
CA GLY A 8 -13.49 -2.72 9.56
C GLY A 8 -12.05 -2.41 9.98
N THR A 9 -11.06 -3.10 9.42
CA THR A 9 -9.64 -2.95 9.76
C THR A 9 -8.96 -1.88 8.90
N LEU A 10 -8.07 -1.09 9.51
CA LEU A 10 -7.23 -0.11 8.80
C LEU A 10 -5.96 -0.80 8.30
N TYR A 11 -5.63 -0.61 7.03
CA TYR A 11 -4.41 -1.11 6.41
C TYR A 11 -3.62 0.05 5.80
N LEU A 12 -2.31 0.04 6.03
CA LEU A 12 -1.38 1.09 5.60
C LEU A 12 -0.34 0.50 4.65
N TRP A 13 -0.25 1.09 3.46
CA TRP A 13 0.68 0.64 2.42
C TRP A 13 1.51 1.80 1.89
N ARG A 14 2.76 1.52 1.49
CA ARG A 14 3.52 2.45 0.65
C ARG A 14 2.80 2.59 -0.68
N ASN A 15 2.70 3.83 -1.18
CA ASN A 15 2.10 4.11 -2.48
C ASN A 15 3.11 3.81 -3.59
N ARG A 16 3.45 2.52 -3.75
CA ARG A 16 4.50 2.05 -4.66
C ARG A 16 4.15 0.63 -5.11
N CYS A 17 3.80 0.49 -6.39
CA CYS A 17 3.56 -0.80 -7.01
C CYS A 17 4.89 -1.53 -7.23
N PRO A 18 5.07 -2.79 -6.76
CA PRO A 18 6.34 -3.51 -6.86
C PRO A 18 6.73 -3.89 -8.31
N HIS A 19 5.84 -3.70 -9.28
CA HIS A 19 6.15 -3.95 -10.69
C HIS A 19 7.27 -3.03 -11.22
N LEU A 20 7.15 -1.72 -11.02
CA LEU A 20 8.07 -0.70 -11.57
C LEU A 20 8.21 0.50 -10.61
N ASP A 21 7.97 0.28 -9.32
CA ASP A 21 8.02 1.30 -8.28
C ASP A 21 7.18 2.57 -8.55
N THR A 22 6.12 2.41 -9.34
CA THR A 22 5.25 3.51 -9.74
C THR A 22 4.16 3.77 -8.68
N PRO A 23 3.73 5.03 -8.49
CA PRO A 23 2.54 5.33 -7.70
C PRO A 23 1.32 4.55 -8.18
N MET A 24 0.49 4.09 -7.25
CA MET A 24 -0.68 3.28 -7.58
C MET A 24 -1.87 4.13 -8.06
N ASN A 25 -2.04 5.33 -7.52
CA ASN A 25 -3.18 6.20 -7.84
C ASN A 25 -2.93 7.06 -9.08
N TRP A 26 -3.98 7.29 -9.87
CA TRP A 26 -3.96 8.20 -11.02
C TRP A 26 -4.35 9.64 -10.65
N ARG A 27 -5.04 9.83 -9.53
CA ARG A 27 -5.35 11.13 -8.91
C ARG A 27 -5.38 10.98 -7.39
N GLN A 28 -5.48 12.08 -6.66
CA GLN A 28 -5.59 12.05 -5.20
C GLN A 28 -6.73 11.10 -4.74
N ASP A 29 -6.42 10.28 -3.73
CA ASP A 29 -7.32 9.33 -3.06
C ASP A 29 -7.98 8.23 -3.92
N ALA A 30 -7.58 8.10 -5.19
CA ALA A 30 -8.13 7.11 -6.11
C ALA A 30 -7.29 5.82 -6.14
N PHE A 31 -7.53 4.93 -5.17
CA PHE A 31 -6.81 3.64 -5.05
C PHE A 31 -7.68 2.41 -5.24
N LEU A 32 -8.99 2.51 -5.03
CA LEU A 32 -9.88 1.35 -5.05
C LEU A 32 -10.50 1.14 -6.45
N ASN A 33 -10.83 -0.12 -6.74
CA ASN A 33 -11.70 -0.44 -7.87
C ASN A 33 -13.14 0.10 -7.62
N ALA A 34 -14.00 0.03 -8.64
CA ALA A 34 -15.38 0.51 -8.55
C ALA A 34 -16.23 -0.17 -7.46
N ARG A 35 -15.87 -1.41 -7.05
CA ARG A 35 -16.56 -2.14 -5.98
C ARG A 35 -16.05 -1.78 -4.58
N GLY A 36 -14.94 -1.07 -4.47
CA GLY A 36 -14.32 -0.74 -3.19
C GLY A 36 -13.62 -1.90 -2.49
N ASP A 37 -13.46 -3.06 -3.15
CA ASP A 37 -12.98 -4.30 -2.51
C ASP A 37 -11.56 -4.71 -2.94
N ARG A 38 -10.93 -3.96 -3.84
CA ARG A 38 -9.54 -4.16 -4.27
C ARG A 38 -8.80 -2.85 -4.42
N LEU A 39 -7.51 -2.87 -4.11
CA LEU A 39 -6.59 -1.80 -4.48
C LEU A 39 -6.13 -2.00 -5.93
N VAL A 40 -5.99 -0.91 -6.68
CA VAL A 40 -5.64 -0.92 -8.10
C VAL A 40 -4.42 -0.05 -8.32
N CYS A 41 -3.41 -0.59 -9.00
CA CYS A 41 -2.38 0.22 -9.63
C CYS A 41 -2.90 0.70 -10.98
N PHE A 42 -3.25 1.98 -11.08
CA PHE A 42 -3.83 2.59 -12.27
C PHE A 42 -2.83 2.81 -13.41
N ALA A 43 -1.53 2.64 -13.16
CA ALA A 43 -0.52 2.73 -14.21
C ALA A 43 -0.63 1.57 -15.23
N HIS A 44 -0.82 0.34 -14.75
CA HIS A 44 -0.80 -0.87 -15.59
C HIS A 44 -1.88 -1.92 -15.22
N GLY A 45 -2.81 -1.58 -14.33
CA GLY A 45 -3.98 -2.40 -14.00
C GLY A 45 -3.75 -3.56 -13.03
N ALA A 46 -2.67 -3.55 -12.24
CA ALA A 46 -2.47 -4.58 -11.22
C ALA A 46 -3.50 -4.44 -10.08
N ILE A 47 -3.99 -5.57 -9.57
CA ILE A 47 -5.06 -5.66 -8.56
C ILE A 47 -4.52 -6.32 -7.30
N PHE A 48 -4.73 -5.68 -6.15
CA PHE A 48 -4.21 -6.11 -4.87
C PHE A 48 -5.33 -6.33 -3.84
N MET A 49 -5.13 -7.31 -2.96
CA MET A 49 -5.96 -7.54 -1.78
C MET A 49 -5.66 -6.47 -0.71
N PRO A 50 -6.67 -5.74 -0.20
CA PRO A 50 -6.44 -4.66 0.78
C PRO A 50 -5.86 -5.13 2.12
N ASP A 51 -6.22 -6.36 2.54
CA ASP A 51 -5.88 -6.93 3.84
C ASP A 51 -4.44 -7.44 3.97
N SER A 52 -3.82 -7.76 2.84
CA SER A 52 -2.57 -8.50 2.78
C SER A 52 -1.55 -7.88 1.82
N GLY A 53 -1.99 -6.89 1.02
CA GLY A 53 -1.20 -6.24 -0.01
C GLY A 53 -0.84 -7.17 -1.17
N LEU A 54 -1.37 -8.40 -1.24
CA LEU A 54 -1.03 -9.37 -2.28
C LEU A 54 -1.61 -8.97 -3.64
N CYS A 55 -0.75 -8.90 -4.65
CA CYS A 55 -1.17 -8.76 -6.04
C CYS A 55 -1.77 -10.08 -6.54
N VAL A 56 -3.07 -10.07 -6.87
CA VAL A 56 -3.82 -11.23 -7.36
C VAL A 56 -4.01 -11.23 -8.87
N GLN A 57 -3.71 -10.11 -9.54
CA GLN A 57 -3.79 -9.97 -10.99
C GLN A 57 -2.86 -8.87 -11.50
N GLY A 58 -2.19 -9.09 -12.64
CA GLY A 58 -1.31 -8.11 -13.30
C GLY A 58 0.14 -8.55 -13.38
N ALA A 59 1.01 -7.69 -13.91
CA ALA A 59 2.42 -8.01 -14.17
C ALA A 59 3.26 -8.34 -12.93
N CYS A 60 2.80 -7.93 -11.73
CA CYS A 60 3.43 -8.25 -10.45
C CYS A 60 2.63 -9.27 -9.62
N ALA A 61 1.80 -10.12 -10.25
CA ALA A 61 1.03 -11.15 -9.54
C ALA A 61 1.94 -12.02 -8.64
N GLY A 62 1.51 -12.25 -7.40
CA GLY A 62 2.28 -12.97 -6.38
C GLY A 62 3.19 -12.07 -5.50
N GLN A 63 3.49 -10.85 -5.92
CA GLN A 63 4.21 -9.88 -5.10
C GLN A 63 3.26 -9.12 -4.15
N ARG A 64 3.83 -8.36 -3.21
CA ARG A 64 3.07 -7.62 -2.19
C ARG A 64 3.42 -6.14 -2.17
N LEU A 65 2.47 -5.32 -1.76
CA LEU A 65 2.72 -3.94 -1.33
C LEU A 65 3.54 -3.94 -0.04
N SER A 66 4.45 -2.97 0.08
CA SER A 66 5.20 -2.80 1.32
C SER A 66 4.31 -2.15 2.37
N PRO A 67 4.17 -2.75 3.57
CA PRO A 67 3.38 -2.15 4.65
C PRO A 67 4.06 -0.88 5.16
N LEU A 68 3.25 -0.02 5.78
CA LEU A 68 3.70 1.07 6.64
C LEU A 68 3.26 0.78 8.08
N ALA A 69 4.15 1.02 9.03
CA ALA A 69 3.81 0.91 10.44
C ALA A 69 3.09 2.20 10.90
N GLY A 70 1.98 2.03 11.60
CA GLY A 70 1.20 3.13 12.14
C GLY A 70 -0.02 2.62 12.88
N ASP A 71 -0.58 3.47 13.71
CA ASP A 71 -1.78 3.19 14.50
C ASP A 71 -2.64 4.44 14.63
N VAL A 72 -3.88 4.27 15.08
CA VAL A 72 -4.79 5.36 15.40
C VAL A 72 -4.70 5.65 16.89
N ASP A 73 -4.39 6.90 17.25
CA ASP A 73 -4.34 7.32 18.65
C ASP A 73 -5.73 7.50 19.27
N ALA A 74 -5.77 7.87 20.55
CA ALA A 74 -7.03 8.05 21.30
C ALA A 74 -7.92 9.18 20.76
N ASP A 75 -7.35 10.15 20.04
CA ASP A 75 -8.06 11.29 19.46
C ASP A 75 -8.47 11.02 18.00
N GLY A 76 -8.12 9.85 17.46
CA GLY A 76 -8.49 9.42 16.11
C GLY A 76 -7.48 9.82 15.03
N TRP A 77 -6.30 10.32 15.39
CA TRP A 77 -5.25 10.63 14.44
C TRP A 77 -4.53 9.36 14.00
N LEU A 78 -4.27 9.26 12.70
CA LEU A 78 -3.40 8.23 12.15
C LEU A 78 -1.93 8.65 12.34
N CYS A 79 -1.24 7.99 13.24
CA CYS A 79 0.16 8.22 13.57
C CYS A 79 1.04 7.18 12.86
N LEU A 80 1.89 7.64 11.95
CA LEU A 80 2.89 6.78 11.32
C LEU A 80 4.10 6.62 12.24
N GLN A 81 4.66 5.43 12.28
CA GLN A 81 5.95 5.21 12.94
C GLN A 81 7.05 5.58 11.95
N GLU A 82 8.06 6.32 12.41
CA GLU A 82 9.27 6.54 11.60
C GLU A 82 9.92 5.20 11.30
N GLU A 83 10.23 4.96 10.03
CA GLU A 83 11.01 3.79 9.66
C GLU A 83 12.43 4.04 10.17
N ALA A 84 12.93 3.18 11.07
CA ALA A 84 14.34 3.19 11.41
C ALA A 84 15.11 3.00 10.09
N ASP A 85 15.79 4.05 9.64
CA ASP A 85 16.69 4.03 8.50
C ASP A 85 17.60 2.82 8.70
N HIS A 86 17.35 1.75 7.94
CA HIS A 86 18.33 0.70 7.80
C HIS A 86 19.47 1.34 7.03
N GLU A 87 20.46 1.86 7.76
CA GLU A 87 21.79 2.05 7.23
C GLU A 87 22.17 0.73 6.56
N THR A 88 22.06 0.68 5.23
CA THR A 88 22.78 -0.31 4.45
C THR A 88 24.25 0.00 4.66
N GLY A 89 24.83 -0.64 5.68
CA GLY A 89 26.25 -0.73 5.88
C GLY A 89 26.85 -1.30 4.61
N ASN A 90 27.41 -0.42 3.77
CA ASN A 90 28.17 -0.81 2.62
C ASN A 90 29.46 -1.47 3.13
N THR A 91 29.45 -2.80 3.17
CA THR A 91 30.68 -3.61 3.22
C THR A 91 30.78 -4.39 1.92
N ARG A 92 31.30 -3.75 0.86
CA ARG A 92 32.57 -4.11 0.21
C ARG A 92 32.90 -3.15 -0.93
#